data_AF-A0AAV6FCK5-F1
#
_entry.id   AF-A0AAV6FCK5-F1
#
_cell.length_a   1.000
_cell.length_b   1.000
_cell.length_c   1.000
_cell.angle_alpha   90.00
_cell.angle_beta   90.00
_cell.angle_gamma   90.00
#
_symmetry.space_group_name_H-M   'P 1'
#
loop_
_entity.id
_entity.type
_entity.pdbx_description
1 polymer ?
#
loop_
_entity_poly.entity_id
_entity_poly.type
_entity_poly.pdbx_seq_one_letter_code
_entity_poly.pdbx_strand_id
1 'polypeptide(L)' 'MRELQLRWSKAGDSGVKHLSSLLEDPNFKLEKLNLDNCSIGDEGFRALASALISNPSHMRELQLRWNKAGDS' A
#
# COMPACT_ATOMS: atom_id res chain seq x y z
N MET A 1 -5.06 15.13 0.32
CA MET A 1 -5.88 13.94 0.64
C MET A 1 -5.17 13.20 1.77
N ARG A 2 -5.83 12.93 2.90
CA ARG A 2 -5.19 12.29 4.07
C ARG A 2 -5.53 10.81 4.20
N GLU A 3 -6.58 10.35 3.53
CA GLU A 3 -7.06 8.97 3.61
C GLU A 3 -7.38 8.45 2.21
N LEU A 4 -7.01 7.20 1.93
CA LEU A 4 -7.27 6.51 0.67
C LEU A 4 -7.87 5.13 0.96
N GLN A 5 -9.06 4.89 0.41
CA GLN A 5 -9.82 3.65 0.60
C GLN A 5 -9.95 2.93 -0.75
N LEU A 6 -9.27 1.80 -0.87
CA LEU A 6 -9.25 0.97 -2.07
C LEU A 6 -9.72 -0.47 -1.79
N ARG A 7 -10.30 -0.72 -0.62
CA ARG A 7 -10.79 -2.05 -0.23
C ARG A 7 -11.67 -2.68 -1.32
N TRP A 8 -11.52 -3.99 -1.53
CA TRP A 8 -12.24 -4.75 -2.55
C TRP A 8 -11.97 -4.29 -4.00
N SER A 9 -10.91 -3.52 -4.23
CA SER A 9 -10.43 -3.22 -5.58
C SER A 9 -9.44 -4.28 -6.03
N LYS A 10 -9.50 -4.76 -7.26
CA LYS A 10 -8.48 -5.68 -7.80
C LYS A 10 -7.21 -4.92 -8.20
N ALA A 11 -6.63 -4.15 -7.27
CA ALA A 11 -5.42 -3.39 -7.50
C ALA A 11 -4.25 -4.32 -7.87
N GLY A 12 -4.13 -5.45 -7.17
CA GLY A 12 -3.04 -6.41 -7.34
C GLY A 12 -1.67 -5.78 -7.15
N ASP A 13 -0.62 -6.52 -7.49
CA ASP A 13 0.76 -6.05 -7.35
C ASP A 13 1.06 -4.83 -8.21
N SER A 14 0.52 -4.78 -9.44
CA SER A 14 0.74 -3.66 -10.34
C SER A 14 0.11 -2.37 -9.80
N GLY A 15 -1.13 -2.40 -9.31
CA GLY A 15 -1.78 -1.25 -8.70
C GLY A 15 -1.05 -0.77 -7.44
N VAL A 16 -0.62 -1.70 -6.58
CA VAL A 16 0.14 -1.36 -5.38
C VAL A 16 1.53 -0.79 -5.72
N LYS A 17 2.20 -1.27 -6.76
CA LYS A 17 3.48 -0.68 -7.21
C LYS A 17 3.32 0.78 -7.63
N HIS A 18 2.27 1.09 -8.39
CA HIS A 18 1.97 2.49 -8.75
C HIS A 18 1.69 3.33 -7.50
N LEU A 19 0.86 2.81 -6.58
CA LEU A 19 0.62 3.49 -5.31
C LEU A 19 1.91 3.70 -4.50
N SER A 20 2.81 2.71 -4.48
CA SER A 20 4.08 2.76 -3.76
C SER A 20 4.98 3.88 -4.29
N SER A 21 5.04 4.07 -5.62
CA SER A 21 5.78 5.22 -6.20
C SER A 21 5.23 6.58 -5.77
N LEU A 22 3.93 6.68 -5.49
CA LEU A 22 3.33 7.91 -4.95
C LEU A 22 3.68 8.09 -3.46
N LEU A 23 3.74 6.99 -2.70
CA LEU A 23 4.11 7.01 -1.28
C LEU A 23 5.58 7.41 -1.06
N GLU A 24 6.44 7.19 -2.04
CA GLU A 24 7.84 7.64 -2.03
C GLU A 24 8.00 9.16 -2.19
N ASP A 25 6.98 9.87 -2.70
CA ASP A 25 7.04 11.32 -2.83
C ASP A 25 6.93 11.98 -1.43
N PRO A 26 7.91 12.77 -0.98
CA PRO A 26 7.88 13.43 0.33
C PRO A 26 6.74 14.45 0.49
N ASN A 27 6.15 14.92 -0.61
CA ASN A 27 4.98 15.80 -0.59
C ASN A 27 3.67 15.03 -0.44
N PHE A 28 3.69 13.71 -0.64
CA PHE A 28 2.51 12.86 -0.53
C PHE A 28 2.26 12.44 0.92
N LYS A 29 1.45 13.24 1.61
CA LYS A 29 1.18 13.10 3.05
C LYS A 29 -0.07 12.26 3.35
N LEU A 30 -0.06 11.00 2.94
CA LEU A 30 -1.14 10.07 3.24
C LEU A 30 -1.04 9.58 4.69
N GLU A 31 -2.13 9.66 5.45
CA GLU A 31 -2.19 9.24 6.86
C GLU A 31 -2.86 7.87 7.02
N LYS A 32 -3.84 7.54 6.18
CA LYS A 32 -4.55 6.25 6.24
C LYS A 32 -4.67 5.62 4.87
N LEU A 33 -4.35 4.33 4.79
CA LEU A 33 -4.48 3.53 3.58
C LEU A 33 -5.21 2.22 3.89
N ASN A 34 -6.30 1.96 3.16
CA ASN A 34 -7.01 0.69 3.22
C ASN A 34 -6.93 -0.04 1.88
N LEU A 35 -6.26 -1.18 1.88
CA LEU A 35 -6.11 -2.10 0.76
C LEU A 35 -6.67 -3.49 1.12
N ASP A 36 -7.65 -3.57 2.00
CA ASP A 36 -8.28 -4.84 2.37
C ASP A 36 -8.87 -5.55 1.14
N ASN A 37 -8.57 -6.83 0.99
CA ASN A 37 -9.00 -7.68 -0.12
C ASN A 37 -8.71 -7.08 -1.51
N CYS A 38 -7.45 -6.72 -1.76
CA CYS A 38 -7.00 -6.12 -3.01
C CYS A 38 -6.24 -7.07 -3.96
N SER A 39 -6.23 -8.36 -3.66
CA SER A 39 -5.47 -9.39 -4.39
C SER A 39 -3.97 -9.09 -4.47
N ILE A 40 -3.41 -8.51 -3.40
CA ILE A 40 -1.97 -8.19 -3.30
C ILE A 40 -1.19 -9.48 -3.01
N GLY A 41 -0.10 -9.68 -3.75
CA GLY A 41 0.91 -10.72 -3.55
C GLY A 41 2.26 -10.15 -3.10
N ASP A 42 3.29 -10.99 -3.10
CA ASP A 42 4.59 -10.68 -2.50
C ASP A 42 5.30 -9.48 -3.11
N GLU A 43 5.18 -9.31 -4.43
CA GLU A 43 5.83 -8.17 -5.09
C GLU A 43 5.16 -6.85 -4.71
N GLY A 44 3.84 -6.84 -4.56
CA GLY A 44 3.09 -5.68 -4.10
C GLY A 44 3.45 -5.32 -2.66
N PHE A 45 3.52 -6.31 -1.77
CA PHE A 45 3.94 -6.08 -0.38
C PHE A 45 5.38 -5.57 -0.28
N ARG A 46 6.30 -6.14 -1.07
CA ARG A 46 7.70 -5.69 -1.10
C ARG A 46 7.82 -4.24 -1.57
N ALA A 47 7.08 -3.87 -2.62
CA ALA A 47 7.04 -2.49 -3.11
C ALA A 47 6.49 -1.53 -2.06
N LEU A 48 5.37 -1.90 -1.42
CA LEU A 48 4.74 -1.09 -0.38
C LEU A 48 5.68 -0.90 0.82
N ALA A 49 6.34 -1.96 1.28
CA ALA A 49 7.30 -1.90 2.38
C ALA A 49 8.49 -0.98 2.05
N SER A 50 9.04 -1.09 0.83
CA SER A 50 10.13 -0.23 0.35
C SER A 50 9.75 1.25 0.40
N ALA A 51 8.56 1.59 -0.11
CA ALA A 51 8.08 2.97 -0.12
C ALA A 51 7.90 3.55 1.30
N LEU A 52 7.34 2.77 2.22
CA LEU A 52 7.15 3.16 3.61
C LEU A 52 8.47 3.37 4.37
N ILE A 53 9.54 2.67 3.98
CA ILE A 53 10.89 2.83 4.56
C ILE A 53 11.58 4.07 3.96
N SER A 54 11.48 4.25 2.64
CA SER A 54 12.14 5.34 1.90
C SER A 54 11.60 6.71 2.30
N ASN A 55 10.28 6.81 2.43
CA ASN A 55 9.59 7.96 2.96
C ASN A 55 8.87 7.50 4.23
N PRO A 56 9.52 7.55 5.42
CA PRO A 56 8.90 7.20 6.70
C PRO A 56 7.74 8.16 6.93
N SER A 57 6.60 7.72 6.40
CA SER A 57 5.50 8.59 6.03
C SER A 57 4.76 9.09 7.26
N HIS A 58 3.91 10.09 7.06
CA HIS A 58 2.89 10.47 8.04
C HIS A 58 1.80 9.40 8.24
N MET A 59 1.96 8.20 7.67
CA MET A 59 0.98 7.12 7.73
C MET A 59 0.85 6.58 9.14
N ARG A 60 -0.37 6.66 9.66
CA ARG A 60 -0.76 6.26 11.02
C ARG A 60 -1.57 4.97 11.01
N GLU A 61 -2.20 4.65 9.88
CA GLU A 61 -3.05 3.48 9.74
C GLU A 61 -2.87 2.82 8.36
N LEU A 62 -2.61 1.51 8.37
CA LEU A 62 -2.49 0.68 7.17
C LEU A 62 -3.32 -0.59 7.37
N GLN A 63 -4.30 -0.81 6.50
CA GLN A 63 -5.15 -2.00 6.49
C GLN A 63 -4.86 -2.84 5.24
N LEU A 64 -4.49 -4.11 5.45
CA LEU A 64 -4.05 -5.07 4.42
C LEU A 64 -4.77 -6.43 4.55
N ARG A 65 -5.87 -6.50 5.29
CA ARG A 65 -6.57 -7.76 5.60
C ARG A 65 -7.04 -8.44 4.32
N TRP A 66 -7.20 -9.76 4.36
CA TRP A 66 -7.74 -10.53 3.24
C TRP A 66 -6.91 -10.44 1.94
N ASN A 67 -5.64 -10.06 2.02
CA ASN A 67 -4.67 -10.24 0.94
C ASN A 67 -3.85 -11.50 1.21
N LYS A 68 -3.39 -12.16 0.14
CA LYS A 68 -2.54 -13.35 0.24
C LYS A 68 -1.07 -12.91 0.11
N ALA A 69 -0.43 -12.64 1.24
CA ALA A 69 1.03 -12.75 1.28
C ALA A 69 1.35 -14.23 1.08
N GLY A 70 2.38 -14.54 0.27
CA GLY A 70 2.77 -15.89 -0.09
C GLY A 70 2.93 -16.78 1.14
N ASP A 71 2.65 -18.08 0.97
CA ASP A 71 2.92 -19.08 1.99
C ASP A 71 4.44 -19.13 2.21
N SER A 72 4.88 -18.84 3.43
CA SER A 72 6.28 -19.03 3.86
C SER A 72 6.63 -20.51 3.96
#